data_AF-A0A975SSJ1-F1
#
_entry.id   AF-A0A975SSJ1-F1
#
_cell.length_a   1.000
_cell.length_b   1.000
_cell.length_c   1.000
_cell.angle_alpha   90.00
_cell.angle_beta   90.00
_cell.angle_gamma   90.00
#
_symmetry.space_group_name_H-M   'P 1'
#
loop_
_entity.id
_entity.type
_entity.pdbx_description
1 polymer ?
#
loop_
_entity_poly.entity_id
_entity_poly.type
_entity_poly.pdbx_seq_one_letter_code
_entity_poly.pdbx_strand_id
1 'polypeptide(L)'
;MGSPIEDACKMIRKGKVAEGLTQLEQAPDCPDKSIALAEIAYFTCDLEQAMDHEETGLMGNTDNATKAAPTHMDAYVRAARHTHQIDRATHFINDLTQTKVATARHPHIANMWRTVQAIAFERLSGSTTPRDYRPVKVNTEGPDPDTLIADLKIRYRHLDINDRETGGLVLADILRDGRTDLALDTYLEHSESKIIGCPHLDAARLFQAIGRPDQAKEALIRFTKDWAPHSRVTTQPMRMFQYFDLEPLWTPEFLNRIMHTPKWPWGIQN
;
A
#
# COMPACT_ATOMS: atom_id res chain seq x y z
N MET A 1 -10.35 24.57 11.42
CA MET A 1 -9.44 23.82 12.32
C MET A 1 -9.38 22.40 11.79
N GLY A 2 -8.20 21.78 11.72
CA GLY A 2 -8.06 20.39 11.25
C GLY A 2 -8.70 19.40 12.21
N SER A 3 -8.96 18.17 11.74
CA SER A 3 -9.40 17.09 12.61
C SER A 3 -8.26 16.71 13.58
N PRO A 4 -8.52 16.46 14.88
CA PRO A 4 -7.48 16.00 15.83
C PRO A 4 -6.72 14.77 15.34
N ILE A 5 -7.40 13.87 14.63
CA ILE A 5 -6.80 12.67 14.02
C ILE A 5 -5.87 13.06 12.88
N GLU A 6 -6.27 14.00 12.02
CA GLU A 6 -5.43 14.48 10.93
C GLU A 6 -4.15 15.16 11.46
N ASP A 7 -4.26 15.92 12.55
CA ASP A 7 -3.12 16.61 13.15
C ASP A 7 -2.14 15.63 13.81
N ALA A 8 -2.66 14.61 14.50
CA ALA A 8 -1.85 13.49 15.02
C ALA A 8 -1.11 12.75 13.88
N CYS A 9 -1.82 12.39 12.80
CA CYS A 9 -1.22 11.75 11.63
C CYS A 9 -0.16 12.64 10.95
N LYS A 10 -0.35 13.96 10.89
CA LYS A 10 0.68 14.90 10.39
C LYS A 10 1.94 14.89 11.23
N MET A 11 1.84 14.69 12.55
CA MET A 11 3.02 14.57 13.42
C MET A 11 3.79 13.28 13.16
N ILE A 12 3.07 12.16 13.05
CA ILE A 12 3.65 10.86 12.68
C ILE A 12 4.46 10.99 11.38
N ARG A 13 3.88 11.63 10.36
CA ARG A 13 4.54 11.87 9.07
C ARG A 13 5.84 12.67 9.16
N LYS A 14 5.93 13.58 10.13
CA LYS A 14 7.12 14.40 10.39
C LYS A 14 8.20 13.62 11.18
N GLY A 15 8.01 12.32 11.42
CA GLY A 15 8.90 11.50 12.24
C GLY A 15 8.66 11.67 13.75
N LYS A 16 7.69 12.49 14.17
CA LYS A 16 7.30 12.66 15.57
C LYS A 16 6.31 11.58 15.98
N VAL A 17 6.71 10.32 15.82
CA VAL A 17 5.85 9.15 15.99
C VAL A 17 5.24 9.11 17.39
N ALA A 18 6.07 9.17 18.44
CA ALA A 18 5.60 9.12 19.83
C ALA A 18 4.60 10.24 20.18
N GLU A 19 4.93 11.49 19.83
CA GLU A 19 4.03 12.64 20.07
C GLU A 19 2.69 12.47 19.31
N GLY A 20 2.76 12.00 18.06
CA GLY A 20 1.58 11.77 17.23
C GLY A 20 0.71 10.63 17.76
N LEU A 21 1.29 9.56 18.30
CA LEU A 21 0.54 8.46 18.94
C LEU A 21 -0.20 8.95 20.19
N THR A 22 0.46 9.69 21.07
CA THR A 22 -0.19 10.27 22.25
C THR A 22 -1.37 11.16 21.87
N GLN A 23 -1.24 11.97 20.82
CA GLN A 23 -2.36 12.78 20.33
C GLN A 23 -3.48 11.95 19.71
N LEU A 24 -3.14 10.90 18.96
CA LEU A 24 -4.12 10.01 18.35
C LEU A 24 -4.92 9.26 19.41
N GLU A 25 -4.28 8.79 20.48
CA GLU A 25 -4.94 8.14 21.62
C GLU A 25 -5.96 9.05 22.30
N GLN A 26 -5.63 10.34 22.44
CA GLN A 26 -6.50 11.36 23.04
C GLN A 26 -7.63 11.84 22.12
N ALA A 27 -7.57 11.52 20.82
CA ALA A 27 -8.61 11.91 19.88
C ALA A 27 -9.92 11.14 20.19
N PRO A 28 -11.10 11.75 19.91
CA PRO A 28 -12.39 11.07 20.10
C PRO A 28 -12.46 9.75 19.35
N ASP A 29 -13.09 8.75 19.97
CA ASP A 29 -13.26 7.45 19.35
C ASP A 29 -14.20 7.53 18.14
N CYS A 30 -13.70 7.04 17.01
CA CYS A 30 -14.45 6.94 15.78
C CYS A 30 -13.81 5.89 14.85
N PRO A 31 -14.52 5.46 13.79
CA PRO A 31 -13.98 4.51 12.83
C PRO A 31 -12.65 4.96 12.21
N ASP A 32 -12.54 6.26 11.99
CA ASP A 32 -11.41 6.94 11.38
C ASP A 32 -10.15 6.86 12.26
N LYS A 33 -10.30 7.04 13.59
CA LYS A 33 -9.22 6.78 14.58
C LYS A 33 -8.80 5.31 14.56
N SER A 34 -9.76 4.39 14.50
CA SER A 34 -9.50 2.96 14.51
C SER A 34 -8.71 2.53 13.28
N ILE A 35 -9.05 3.04 12.08
CA ILE A 35 -8.29 2.82 10.85
C ILE A 35 -6.84 3.31 11.00
N ALA A 36 -6.64 4.52 11.54
CA ALA A 36 -5.30 5.07 11.76
C ALA A 36 -4.46 4.17 12.70
N LEU A 37 -5.06 3.72 13.80
CA LEU A 37 -4.42 2.82 14.76
C LEU A 37 -4.09 1.45 14.14
N ALA A 38 -4.98 0.90 13.31
CA ALA A 38 -4.72 -0.34 12.58
C ALA A 38 -3.48 -0.22 11.68
N GLU A 39 -3.39 0.84 10.86
CA GLU A 39 -2.21 1.07 10.00
C GLU A 39 -0.93 1.08 10.82
N ILE A 40 -0.91 1.84 11.91
CA ILE A 40 0.23 1.95 12.82
C ILE A 40 0.61 0.58 13.37
N ALA A 41 -0.38 -0.18 13.86
CA ALA A 41 -0.18 -1.49 14.46
C ALA A 41 0.43 -2.50 13.46
N TYR A 42 0.06 -2.46 12.18
CA TYR A 42 0.74 -3.27 11.16
C TYR A 42 2.21 -2.91 10.99
N PHE A 43 2.56 -1.62 11.03
CA PHE A 43 3.94 -1.17 10.89
C PHE A 43 4.78 -1.36 12.17
N THR A 44 4.15 -1.45 13.34
CA THR A 44 4.81 -1.84 14.60
C THR A 44 4.76 -3.35 14.86
N CYS A 45 4.15 -4.13 13.95
CA CYS A 45 3.97 -5.58 14.05
C CYS A 45 3.14 -6.06 15.26
N ASP A 46 2.26 -5.22 15.78
CA ASP A 46 1.23 -5.64 16.74
C ASP A 46 -0.01 -6.13 15.97
N LEU A 47 0.11 -7.34 15.42
CA LEU A 47 -0.89 -7.88 14.47
C LEU A 47 -2.24 -8.14 15.12
N GLU A 48 -2.28 -8.47 16.41
CA GLU A 48 -3.54 -8.68 17.13
C GLU A 48 -4.28 -7.36 17.33
N GLN A 49 -3.61 -6.31 17.83
CA GLN A 49 -4.22 -4.98 17.91
C GLN A 49 -4.60 -4.44 16.53
N ALA A 50 -3.80 -4.70 15.50
CA ALA A 50 -4.14 -4.30 14.15
C ALA A 50 -5.49 -4.89 13.73
N MET A 51 -5.72 -6.19 14.00
CA MET A 51 -6.99 -6.86 13.73
C MET A 51 -8.15 -6.28 14.56
N ASP A 52 -7.96 -6.04 15.86
CA ASP A 52 -8.99 -5.41 16.73
C ASP A 52 -9.43 -4.03 16.19
N HIS A 53 -8.45 -3.22 15.75
CA HIS A 53 -8.69 -1.89 15.21
C HIS A 53 -9.37 -1.92 13.84
N GLU A 54 -9.05 -2.87 12.96
CA GLU A 54 -9.76 -3.05 11.69
C GLU A 54 -11.21 -3.44 11.89
N GLU A 55 -11.46 -4.36 12.83
CA GLU A 55 -12.81 -4.84 13.14
C GLU A 55 -13.72 -3.71 13.59
N THR A 56 -13.18 -2.79 14.37
CA THR A 56 -13.87 -1.57 14.80
C THR A 56 -13.97 -0.55 13.65
N GLY A 57 -12.87 -0.29 12.95
CA GLY A 57 -12.75 0.77 11.96
C GLY A 57 -13.54 0.51 10.68
N LEU A 58 -13.41 -0.67 10.08
CA LEU A 58 -14.05 -0.98 8.80
C LEU A 58 -15.56 -1.16 8.93
N MET A 59 -16.07 -1.56 10.11
CA MET A 59 -17.50 -1.63 10.38
C MET A 59 -18.17 -0.25 10.34
N GLY A 60 -17.44 0.81 10.67
CA GLY A 60 -17.92 2.18 10.63
C GLY A 60 -18.44 2.62 9.26
N ASN A 61 -19.45 3.49 9.25
CA ASN A 61 -20.07 4.00 8.03
C ASN A 61 -19.46 5.34 7.59
N THR A 62 -18.13 5.39 7.45
CA THR A 62 -17.41 6.56 6.93
C THR A 62 -16.95 6.32 5.49
N ASP A 63 -16.82 7.40 4.72
CA ASP A 63 -16.23 7.34 3.37
C ASP A 63 -14.81 6.77 3.42
N ASN A 64 -14.07 7.08 4.49
CA ASN A 64 -12.70 6.61 4.70
C ASN A 64 -12.68 5.09 4.91
N ALA A 65 -13.53 4.54 5.78
CA ALA A 65 -13.66 3.09 5.97
C ALA A 65 -13.97 2.35 4.65
N THR A 66 -14.87 2.91 3.84
CA THR A 66 -15.23 2.32 2.55
C THR A 66 -14.06 2.33 1.56
N LYS A 67 -13.27 3.41 1.51
CA LYS A 67 -12.10 3.55 0.63
C LYS A 67 -10.89 2.75 1.10
N ALA A 68 -10.73 2.58 2.42
CA ALA A 68 -9.64 1.86 3.04
C ALA A 68 -9.79 0.34 2.90
N ALA A 69 -11.02 -0.17 2.93
CA ALA A 69 -11.30 -1.59 3.01
C ALA A 69 -10.56 -2.47 1.99
N PRO A 70 -10.46 -2.14 0.68
CA PRO A 70 -9.77 -3.01 -0.28
C PRO A 70 -8.30 -3.29 0.08
N THR A 71 -7.57 -2.30 0.60
CA THR A 71 -6.15 -2.42 0.94
C THR A 71 -5.94 -2.92 2.36
N HIS A 72 -6.83 -2.54 3.28
CA HIS A 72 -6.80 -2.96 4.67
C HIS A 72 -7.16 -4.43 4.84
N MET A 73 -8.12 -4.92 4.05
CA MET A 73 -8.52 -6.33 4.07
C MET A 73 -7.35 -7.27 3.75
N ASP A 74 -6.47 -6.85 2.83
CA ASP A 74 -5.29 -7.63 2.46
C ASP A 74 -4.27 -7.73 3.62
N ALA A 75 -4.06 -6.63 4.35
CA ALA A 75 -3.24 -6.62 5.55
C ALA A 75 -3.86 -7.44 6.70
N TYR A 76 -5.18 -7.37 6.86
CA TYR A 76 -5.93 -8.11 7.87
C TYR A 76 -5.86 -9.62 7.64
N VAL A 77 -6.08 -10.07 6.40
CA VAL A 77 -5.96 -11.49 6.02
C VAL A 77 -4.54 -12.01 6.27
N ARG A 78 -3.53 -11.21 5.93
CA ARG A 78 -2.14 -11.54 6.19
C ARG A 78 -1.86 -11.66 7.70
N ALA A 79 -2.34 -10.70 8.51
CA ALA A 79 -2.21 -10.75 9.96
C ALA A 79 -2.85 -12.03 10.53
N ALA A 80 -4.09 -12.33 10.13
CA ALA A 80 -4.80 -13.53 10.55
C ALA A 80 -4.06 -14.83 10.20
N ARG A 81 -3.40 -14.89 9.04
CA ARG A 81 -2.55 -16.03 8.66
C ARG A 81 -1.32 -16.17 9.55
N HIS A 82 -0.65 -15.06 9.84
CA HIS A 82 0.54 -15.06 10.71
C HIS A 82 0.21 -15.38 12.17
N THR A 83 -0.95 -14.95 12.66
CA THR A 83 -1.39 -15.17 14.05
C THR A 83 -2.25 -16.43 14.19
N HIS A 84 -2.46 -17.20 13.12
CA HIS A 84 -3.32 -18.38 13.06
C HIS A 84 -4.79 -18.12 13.46
N GLN A 85 -5.28 -16.89 13.30
CA GLN A 85 -6.65 -16.46 13.61
C GLN A 85 -7.58 -16.51 12.38
N ILE A 86 -7.52 -17.60 11.60
CA ILE A 86 -8.30 -17.74 10.35
C ILE A 86 -9.80 -17.70 10.62
N ASP A 87 -10.29 -18.41 11.65
CA ASP A 87 -11.72 -18.47 11.97
C ASP A 87 -12.28 -17.10 12.36
N ARG A 88 -11.52 -16.33 13.16
CA ARG A 88 -11.84 -14.95 13.53
C ARG A 88 -11.97 -14.09 12.27
N ALA A 89 -10.98 -14.17 11.39
CA ALA A 89 -11.00 -13.41 10.15
C ALA A 89 -12.17 -13.80 9.25
N THR A 90 -12.47 -15.09 9.12
CA THR A 90 -13.62 -15.56 8.35
C THR A 90 -14.93 -15.03 8.89
N HIS A 91 -15.13 -15.04 10.21
CA HIS A 91 -16.34 -14.50 10.83
C HIS A 91 -16.48 -13.00 10.58
N PHE A 92 -15.42 -12.23 10.86
CA PHE A 92 -15.43 -10.78 10.65
C PHE A 92 -15.70 -10.40 9.19
N ILE A 93 -15.03 -11.04 8.23
CA ILE A 93 -15.20 -10.73 6.80
C ILE A 93 -16.65 -10.97 6.35
N ASN A 94 -17.28 -12.05 6.83
CA ASN A 94 -18.68 -12.34 6.56
C ASN A 94 -19.60 -11.25 7.12
N ASP A 95 -19.43 -10.91 8.39
CA ASP A 95 -20.26 -9.93 9.10
C ASP A 95 -20.12 -8.53 8.49
N LEU A 96 -18.89 -8.11 8.20
CA LEU A 96 -18.59 -6.87 7.50
C LEU A 96 -19.30 -6.83 6.14
N THR A 97 -19.12 -7.87 5.32
CA THR A 97 -19.68 -7.91 3.97
C THR A 97 -21.21 -7.90 4.00
N GLN A 98 -21.82 -8.70 4.88
CA GLN A 98 -23.27 -8.73 5.06
C GLN A 98 -23.80 -7.35 5.44
N THR A 99 -23.15 -6.69 6.41
CA THR A 99 -23.53 -5.35 6.88
C THR A 99 -23.42 -4.31 5.75
N LYS A 100 -22.31 -4.31 5.01
CA LYS A 100 -22.06 -3.34 3.93
C LYS A 100 -22.94 -3.58 2.71
N VAL A 101 -23.27 -4.83 2.38
CA VAL A 101 -24.21 -5.17 1.30
C VAL A 101 -25.64 -4.75 1.68
N ALA A 102 -26.07 -4.99 2.91
CA ALA A 102 -27.41 -4.62 3.38
C ALA A 102 -27.64 -3.10 3.41
N THR A 103 -26.57 -2.32 3.64
CA THR A 103 -26.62 -0.86 3.70
C THR A 103 -26.26 -0.17 2.37
N ALA A 104 -25.86 -0.93 1.36
CA ALA A 104 -25.47 -0.39 0.06
C ALA A 104 -26.66 0.21 -0.70
N ARG A 105 -26.59 1.51 -1.01
CA ARG A 105 -27.62 2.21 -1.79
C ARG A 105 -27.61 1.86 -3.28
N HIS A 106 -26.50 1.34 -3.79
CA HIS A 106 -26.35 0.98 -5.20
C HIS A 106 -25.78 -0.43 -5.39
N PRO A 107 -26.25 -1.19 -6.39
CA PRO A 107 -25.79 -2.55 -6.66
C PRO A 107 -24.28 -2.67 -6.89
N HIS A 108 -23.65 -1.66 -7.50
CA HIS A 108 -22.21 -1.66 -7.73
C HIS A 108 -21.39 -1.63 -6.44
N ILE A 109 -21.86 -0.92 -5.40
CA ILE A 109 -21.21 -0.90 -4.08
C ILE A 109 -21.36 -2.26 -3.40
N ALA A 110 -22.56 -2.86 -3.44
CA ALA A 110 -22.76 -4.21 -2.92
C ALA A 110 -21.84 -5.24 -3.61
N ASN A 111 -21.70 -5.15 -4.94
CA ASN A 111 -20.81 -6.02 -5.69
C ASN A 111 -19.33 -5.79 -5.35
N MET A 112 -18.90 -4.54 -5.15
CA MET A 112 -17.53 -4.24 -4.69
C MET A 112 -17.22 -4.99 -3.38
N TRP A 113 -18.13 -4.96 -2.39
CA TRP A 113 -17.95 -5.68 -1.13
C TRP A 113 -17.92 -7.20 -1.27
N ARG A 114 -18.78 -7.77 -2.12
CA ARG A 114 -18.72 -9.21 -2.46
C ARG A 114 -17.39 -9.59 -3.11
N THR A 115 -16.86 -8.74 -3.98
CA THR A 115 -15.54 -8.96 -4.59
C THR A 115 -14.42 -8.87 -3.55
N VAL A 116 -14.48 -7.91 -2.61
CA VAL A 116 -13.53 -7.83 -1.49
C VAL A 116 -13.55 -9.11 -0.66
N GLN A 117 -14.74 -9.61 -0.31
CA GLN A 117 -14.92 -10.87 0.42
C GLN A 117 -14.32 -12.08 -0.31
N ALA A 118 -14.67 -12.26 -1.59
CA ALA A 118 -14.21 -13.40 -2.37
C ALA A 118 -12.68 -13.47 -2.42
N ILE A 119 -12.04 -12.33 -2.63
CA ILE A 119 -10.57 -12.22 -2.67
C ILE A 119 -9.96 -12.48 -1.29
N ALA A 120 -10.56 -11.94 -0.22
CA ALA A 120 -10.08 -12.16 1.13
C ALA A 120 -10.10 -13.66 1.48
N PHE A 121 -11.14 -14.40 1.09
CA PHE A 121 -11.20 -15.84 1.28
C PHE A 121 -10.20 -16.62 0.42
N GLU A 122 -9.99 -16.22 -0.83
CA GLU A 122 -8.93 -16.80 -1.66
C GLU A 122 -7.56 -16.66 -0.98
N ARG A 123 -7.26 -15.49 -0.42
CA ARG A 123 -6.00 -15.22 0.28
C ARG A 123 -5.87 -15.92 1.62
N LEU A 124 -6.96 -16.05 2.39
CA LEU A 124 -6.99 -16.83 3.63
C LEU A 124 -6.69 -18.30 3.37
N SER A 125 -7.17 -18.85 2.23
CA SER A 125 -6.87 -20.23 1.81
C SER A 125 -5.43 -20.45 1.30
N GLY A 126 -4.62 -19.38 1.21
CA GLY A 126 -3.21 -19.45 0.85
C GLY A 126 -2.85 -18.89 -0.52
N SER A 127 -3.79 -18.36 -1.30
CA SER A 127 -3.47 -17.68 -2.56
C SER A 127 -2.58 -16.45 -2.30
N THR A 128 -1.52 -16.33 -3.09
CA THR A 128 -0.56 -15.21 -3.06
C THR A 128 -0.68 -14.34 -4.31
N THR A 129 -1.69 -14.59 -5.17
CA THR A 129 -1.86 -13.86 -6.43
C THR A 129 -2.38 -12.44 -6.14
N PRO A 130 -1.70 -11.38 -6.60
CA PRO A 130 -2.18 -10.01 -6.41
C PRO A 130 -3.50 -9.74 -7.15
N ARG A 131 -4.36 -8.90 -6.57
CA ARG A 131 -5.72 -8.57 -7.03
C ARG A 131 -5.80 -7.90 -8.41
N ASP A 132 -4.87 -7.00 -8.70
CA ASP A 132 -4.89 -6.13 -9.89
C ASP A 132 -3.52 -6.05 -10.58
N TYR A 133 -2.55 -6.83 -10.12
CA TYR A 133 -1.17 -6.70 -10.55
C TYR A 133 -0.72 -8.02 -11.15
N ARG A 134 -0.35 -7.95 -12.44
CA ARG A 134 0.25 -9.08 -13.15
C ARG A 134 1.40 -9.64 -12.29
N PRO A 135 1.60 -10.96 -12.28
CA PRO A 135 2.79 -11.54 -11.68
C PRO A 135 4.02 -10.80 -12.21
N VAL A 136 4.88 -10.32 -11.32
CA VAL A 136 6.15 -9.75 -11.74
C VAL A 136 6.97 -10.89 -12.33
N LYS A 137 7.43 -10.69 -13.57
CA LYS A 137 8.19 -11.69 -14.31
C LYS A 137 9.57 -11.11 -14.61
N VAL A 138 10.61 -11.83 -14.20
CA VAL A 138 11.97 -11.53 -14.64
C VAL A 138 12.03 -11.77 -16.16
N ASN A 139 12.35 -10.71 -16.90
CA ASN A 139 12.39 -10.70 -18.35
C ASN A 139 13.82 -10.48 -18.83
N THR A 140 14.44 -11.53 -19.38
CA THR A 140 15.82 -11.49 -19.91
C THR A 140 15.89 -11.12 -21.39
N GLU A 141 14.76 -11.13 -22.10
CA GLU A 141 14.68 -10.90 -23.56
C GLU A 141 13.89 -9.64 -23.92
N GLY A 142 13.49 -8.85 -22.91
CA GLY A 142 12.77 -7.62 -23.12
C GLY A 142 13.58 -6.57 -23.89
N PRO A 143 12.91 -5.58 -24.50
CA PRO A 143 13.57 -4.42 -25.09
C PRO A 143 14.37 -3.65 -24.03
N ASP A 144 15.40 -2.94 -24.49
CA ASP A 144 16.10 -1.97 -23.65
C ASP A 144 15.18 -0.77 -23.31
N PRO A 145 15.49 -0.03 -22.22
CA PRO A 145 14.72 1.14 -21.80
C PRO A 145 14.58 2.22 -22.87
N ASP A 146 15.62 2.48 -23.67
CA ASP A 146 15.59 3.51 -24.71
C ASP A 146 14.58 3.19 -25.81
N THR A 147 14.51 1.92 -26.22
CA THR A 147 13.52 1.41 -27.16
C THR A 147 12.10 1.62 -26.63
N LEU A 148 11.86 1.27 -25.36
CA LEU A 148 10.55 1.48 -24.73
C LEU A 148 10.18 2.96 -24.61
N ILE A 149 11.13 3.81 -24.23
CA ILE A 149 10.92 5.26 -24.15
C ILE A 149 10.61 5.84 -25.54
N ALA A 150 11.31 5.39 -26.59
CA ALA A 150 11.05 5.81 -27.96
C ALA A 150 9.63 5.42 -28.40
N ASP A 151 9.21 4.18 -28.16
CA ASP A 151 7.85 3.69 -28.47
C ASP A 151 6.76 4.44 -27.68
N LEU A 152 7.04 4.76 -26.41
CA LEU A 152 6.14 5.58 -25.59
C LEU A 152 6.03 7.00 -26.12
N LYS A 153 7.12 7.63 -26.55
CA LYS A 153 7.11 8.97 -27.13
C LYS A 153 6.36 9.03 -28.47
N ILE A 154 6.35 7.95 -29.25
CA ILE A 154 5.53 7.86 -30.46
C ILE A 154 4.03 7.91 -30.11
N ARG A 155 3.61 7.17 -29.08
CA ARG A 155 2.21 7.10 -28.64
C ARG A 155 1.77 8.31 -27.82
N TYR A 156 2.67 8.87 -27.03
CA TYR A 156 2.44 9.94 -26.06
C TYR A 156 3.62 10.91 -26.05
N ARG A 157 3.58 11.90 -26.96
CA ARG A 157 4.69 12.85 -27.19
C ARG A 157 5.14 13.67 -25.97
N HIS A 158 4.32 13.72 -24.91
CA HIS A 158 4.58 14.53 -23.71
C HIS A 158 5.18 13.74 -22.54
N LEU A 159 5.37 12.42 -22.67
CA LEU A 159 5.96 11.63 -21.59
C LEU A 159 7.47 11.88 -21.51
N ASP A 160 7.94 12.27 -20.32
CA ASP A 160 9.34 12.44 -19.99
C ASP A 160 9.66 11.65 -18.72
N ILE A 161 10.70 10.82 -18.77
CA ILE A 161 11.16 10.03 -17.63
C ILE A 161 11.66 10.92 -16.48
N ASN A 162 12.11 12.13 -16.79
CA ASN A 162 12.61 13.10 -15.82
C ASN A 162 11.50 13.96 -15.20
N ASP A 163 10.29 13.91 -15.76
CA ASP A 163 9.15 14.62 -15.24
C ASP A 163 8.49 13.86 -14.08
N ARG A 164 8.00 14.61 -13.09
CA ARG A 164 7.47 14.04 -11.86
C ARG A 164 6.19 13.24 -12.09
N GLU A 165 5.30 13.76 -12.93
CA GLU A 165 3.96 13.19 -13.15
C GLU A 165 4.02 12.04 -14.15
N THR A 166 4.78 12.22 -15.22
CA THR A 166 4.86 11.27 -16.33
C THR A 166 5.99 10.24 -16.17
N GLY A 167 7.04 10.55 -15.42
CA GLY A 167 8.17 9.64 -15.20
C GLY A 167 7.79 8.35 -14.49
N GLY A 168 6.76 8.39 -13.62
CA GLY A 168 6.22 7.18 -13.00
C GLY A 168 5.53 6.22 -13.97
N LEU A 169 4.85 6.77 -14.96
CA LEU A 169 4.22 5.95 -16.02
C LEU A 169 5.29 5.32 -16.90
N VAL A 170 6.31 6.11 -17.27
CA VAL A 170 7.44 5.63 -18.07
C VAL A 170 8.19 4.51 -17.34
N LEU A 171 8.55 4.71 -16.07
CA LEU A 171 9.21 3.67 -15.28
C LEU A 171 8.35 2.41 -15.09
N ALA A 172 7.05 2.55 -14.90
CA ALA A 172 6.15 1.40 -14.78
C ALA A 172 6.15 0.54 -16.05
N ASP A 173 6.15 1.17 -17.23
CA ASP A 173 6.22 0.45 -18.51
C ASP A 173 7.60 -0.19 -18.72
N ILE A 174 8.70 0.50 -18.37
CA ILE A 174 10.06 -0.05 -18.43
C ILE A 174 10.21 -1.28 -17.53
N LEU A 175 9.75 -1.21 -16.28
CA LEU A 175 9.80 -2.31 -15.33
C LEU A 175 8.91 -3.49 -15.75
N ARG A 176 7.80 -3.22 -16.44
CA ARG A 176 6.87 -4.26 -16.89
C ARG A 176 7.38 -5.03 -18.10
N ASP A 177 7.81 -4.31 -19.14
CA ASP A 177 8.05 -4.90 -20.46
C ASP A 177 9.54 -5.03 -20.77
N GLY A 178 10.40 -4.21 -20.15
CA GLY A 178 11.81 -4.12 -20.45
C GLY A 178 12.63 -5.30 -19.94
N ARG A 179 13.89 -5.35 -20.40
CA ARG A 179 14.89 -6.27 -19.86
C ARG A 179 15.15 -5.93 -18.39
N THR A 180 14.95 -6.90 -17.49
CA THR A 180 14.89 -6.64 -16.04
C THR A 180 16.15 -6.01 -15.46
N ASP A 181 17.33 -6.42 -15.93
CA ASP A 181 18.61 -5.83 -15.51
C ASP A 181 18.65 -4.32 -15.82
N LEU A 182 18.40 -3.95 -17.09
CA LEU A 182 18.43 -2.57 -17.54
C LEU A 182 17.29 -1.75 -16.94
N ALA A 183 16.10 -2.33 -16.83
CA ALA A 183 14.94 -1.67 -16.25
C ALA A 183 15.17 -1.29 -14.78
N LEU A 184 15.83 -2.15 -14.01
CA LEU A 184 16.18 -1.88 -12.63
C LEU A 184 17.32 -0.84 -12.51
N ASP A 185 18.28 -0.84 -13.42
CA ASP A 185 19.32 0.20 -13.47
C ASP A 185 18.70 1.56 -13.78
N THR A 186 17.84 1.67 -14.79
CA THR A 186 17.08 2.89 -15.09
C THR A 186 16.20 3.32 -13.91
N TYR A 187 15.56 2.37 -13.21
CA TYR A 187 14.82 2.71 -11.99
C TYR A 187 15.74 3.34 -10.94
N LEU A 188 16.94 2.80 -10.70
CA LEU A 188 17.86 3.37 -9.70
C LEU A 188 18.30 4.78 -10.07
N GLU A 189 18.50 5.06 -11.36
CA GLU A 189 18.86 6.39 -11.86
C GLU A 189 17.75 7.43 -11.66
N HIS A 190 16.48 7.03 -11.83
CA HIS A 190 15.35 7.97 -11.86
C HIS A 190 14.46 7.95 -10.60
N SER A 191 14.54 6.93 -9.75
CA SER A 191 13.63 6.72 -8.61
C SER A 191 13.77 7.73 -7.46
N GLU A 192 14.82 8.55 -7.43
CA GLU A 192 14.97 9.65 -6.46
C GLU A 192 14.14 10.89 -6.82
N SER A 193 13.74 11.03 -8.10
CA SER A 193 12.76 12.04 -8.48
C SER A 193 11.41 11.72 -7.82
N LYS A 194 10.55 12.71 -7.56
CA LYS A 194 9.27 12.56 -6.83
C LYS A 194 8.19 11.82 -7.64
N ILE A 195 8.55 10.69 -8.22
CA ILE A 195 7.70 9.82 -9.02
C ILE A 195 6.59 9.28 -8.14
N ILE A 196 5.36 9.39 -8.63
CA ILE A 196 4.17 8.93 -7.89
C ILE A 196 3.80 7.53 -8.38
N GLY A 197 3.43 6.65 -7.45
CA GLY A 197 2.63 5.47 -7.75
C GLY A 197 3.36 4.12 -7.63
N CYS A 198 2.98 3.18 -8.49
CA CYS A 198 3.32 1.76 -8.38
C CYS A 198 4.75 1.33 -8.81
N PRO A 199 5.58 2.10 -9.55
CA PRO A 199 6.86 1.56 -10.02
C PRO A 199 7.82 1.20 -8.87
N HIS A 200 7.69 1.83 -7.70
CA HIS A 200 8.47 1.41 -6.53
C HIS A 200 8.09 0.02 -6.02
N LEU A 201 6.81 -0.37 -6.09
CA LEU A 201 6.37 -1.71 -5.74
C LEU A 201 6.81 -2.73 -6.80
N ASP A 202 6.69 -2.39 -8.08
CA ASP A 202 7.13 -3.26 -9.17
C ASP A 202 8.66 -3.49 -9.11
N ALA A 203 9.43 -2.43 -8.87
CA ALA A 203 10.87 -2.53 -8.65
C ALA A 203 11.21 -3.37 -7.41
N ALA A 204 10.50 -3.18 -6.29
CA ALA A 204 10.72 -3.98 -5.08
C ALA A 204 10.52 -5.47 -5.34
N ARG A 205 9.46 -5.82 -6.06
CA ARG A 205 9.14 -7.22 -6.44
C ARG A 205 10.19 -7.79 -7.38
N LEU A 206 10.65 -7.03 -8.37
CA LEU A 206 11.70 -7.45 -9.28
C LEU A 206 13.04 -7.64 -8.55
N PHE A 207 13.45 -6.69 -7.71
CA PHE A 207 14.65 -6.82 -6.87
C PHE A 207 14.57 -8.06 -5.97
N GLN A 208 13.43 -8.31 -5.35
CA GLN A 208 13.20 -9.50 -4.54
C GLN A 208 13.33 -10.78 -5.39
N ALA A 209 12.71 -10.81 -6.57
CA ALA A 209 12.74 -11.96 -7.48
C ALA A 209 14.15 -12.30 -8.00
N ILE A 210 15.05 -11.31 -8.12
CA ILE A 210 16.44 -11.51 -8.54
C ILE A 210 17.44 -11.60 -7.38
N GLY A 211 16.97 -11.75 -6.13
CA GLY A 211 17.82 -11.95 -4.96
C GLY A 211 18.57 -10.70 -4.47
N ARG A 212 18.01 -9.50 -4.67
CA ARG A 212 18.55 -8.21 -4.21
C ARG A 212 17.65 -7.58 -3.13
N PRO A 213 17.50 -8.21 -1.94
CA PRO A 213 16.49 -7.82 -0.94
C PRO A 213 16.73 -6.42 -0.34
N ASP A 214 17.97 -5.96 -0.22
CA ASP A 214 18.25 -4.62 0.33
C ASP A 214 17.74 -3.53 -0.61
N GLN A 215 17.89 -3.71 -1.92
CA GLN A 215 17.33 -2.76 -2.89
C GLN A 215 15.81 -2.84 -2.97
N ALA A 216 15.23 -4.02 -2.76
CA ALA A 216 13.79 -4.15 -2.62
C ALA A 216 13.28 -3.36 -1.40
N LYS A 217 13.97 -3.44 -0.26
CA LYS A 217 13.67 -2.65 0.94
C LYS A 217 13.78 -1.15 0.69
N GLU A 218 14.83 -0.69 0.01
CA GLU A 218 14.98 0.74 -0.32
C GLU A 218 13.89 1.22 -1.30
N ALA A 219 13.48 0.39 -2.26
CA ALA A 219 12.34 0.69 -3.13
C ALA A 219 11.02 0.84 -2.35
N LEU A 220 10.77 -0.05 -1.38
CA LEU A 220 9.62 0.06 -0.47
C LEU A 220 9.68 1.29 0.44
N ILE A 221 10.87 1.67 0.91
CA ILE A 221 11.03 2.92 1.66
C ILE A 221 10.62 4.11 0.80
N ARG A 222 11.07 4.18 -0.47
CA ARG A 222 10.66 5.24 -1.41
C ARG A 222 9.15 5.26 -1.61
N PHE A 223 8.53 4.10 -1.83
CA PHE A 223 7.06 3.98 -1.93
C PHE A 223 6.33 4.55 -0.71
N THR A 224 6.83 4.26 0.49
CA THR A 224 6.18 4.68 1.74
C THR A 224 6.43 6.14 2.10
N LYS A 225 7.26 6.90 1.35
CA LYS A 225 7.49 8.33 1.61
C LYS A 225 6.21 9.16 1.48
N ASP A 226 5.20 8.69 0.76
CA ASP A 226 3.88 9.33 0.63
C ASP A 226 2.85 8.86 1.66
N TRP A 227 3.27 8.15 2.71
CA TRP A 227 2.37 7.70 3.76
C TRP A 227 1.73 8.86 4.52
N ALA A 228 0.41 8.74 4.71
CA ALA A 228 -0.33 9.51 5.67
C ALA A 228 -1.40 8.61 6.29
N PRO A 229 -1.24 8.13 7.55
CA PRO A 229 -2.23 7.29 8.18
C PRO A 229 -3.60 7.92 8.09
N HIS A 230 -4.60 7.16 7.64
CA HIS A 230 -5.99 7.56 7.61
C HIS A 230 -6.35 8.74 6.65
N SER A 231 -5.41 9.29 5.86
CA SER A 231 -5.75 10.41 4.97
C SER A 231 -6.53 9.95 3.72
N ARG A 232 -7.52 10.76 3.29
CA ARG A 232 -8.32 10.57 2.05
C ARG A 232 -7.49 10.36 0.78
N VAL A 233 -6.21 10.73 0.80
CA VAL A 233 -5.33 10.80 -0.37
C VAL A 233 -4.42 9.58 -0.49
N THR A 234 -4.13 8.81 0.58
CA THR A 234 -3.19 7.67 0.45
C THR A 234 -3.39 6.54 1.46
N THR A 235 -4.27 5.58 1.13
CA THR A 235 -4.15 4.17 1.59
C THR A 235 -2.93 3.46 0.96
N GLN A 236 -2.05 4.21 0.30
CA GLN A 236 -1.00 3.70 -0.56
C GLN A 236 -0.01 2.78 0.18
N PRO A 237 0.47 3.08 1.39
CA PRO A 237 1.46 2.21 2.03
C PRO A 237 0.89 0.87 2.44
N MET A 238 -0.39 0.82 2.82
CA MET A 238 -1.09 -0.44 3.06
C MET A 238 -1.14 -1.32 1.81
N ARG A 239 -0.98 -0.75 0.61
CA ARG A 239 -0.87 -1.53 -0.63
C ARG A 239 0.34 -2.45 -0.67
N MET A 240 1.38 -2.19 0.13
CA MET A 240 2.52 -3.10 0.20
C MET A 240 2.08 -4.50 0.64
N PHE A 241 1.11 -4.60 1.55
CA PHE A 241 0.59 -5.86 2.07
C PHE A 241 -0.27 -6.64 1.06
N GLN A 242 -0.55 -6.07 -0.11
CA GLN A 242 -1.22 -6.79 -1.21
C GLN A 242 -0.28 -7.74 -1.96
N TYR A 243 1.04 -7.56 -1.78
CA TYR A 243 2.09 -8.27 -2.52
C TYR A 243 2.75 -9.31 -1.62
N PHE A 244 2.15 -10.50 -1.53
CA PHE A 244 2.63 -11.59 -0.69
C PHE A 244 4.04 -12.10 -1.09
N ASP A 245 4.48 -11.84 -2.31
CA ASP A 245 5.86 -12.10 -2.75
C ASP A 245 6.90 -11.20 -2.06
N LEU A 246 6.47 -10.09 -1.46
CA LEU A 246 7.31 -9.22 -0.63
C LEU A 246 7.26 -9.57 0.87
N GLU A 247 6.43 -10.53 1.28
CA GLU A 247 6.27 -10.95 2.68
C GLU A 247 7.60 -11.29 3.39
N PRO A 248 8.59 -11.95 2.73
CA PRO A 248 9.89 -12.19 3.35
C PRO A 248 10.65 -10.93 3.77
N LEU A 249 10.30 -9.75 3.26
CA LEU A 249 10.93 -8.48 3.61
C LEU A 249 10.29 -7.83 4.86
N TRP A 250 9.07 -8.21 5.24
CA TRP A 250 8.25 -7.57 6.27
C TRP A 250 8.64 -7.98 7.69
N THR A 251 9.93 -7.88 8.00
CA THR A 251 10.43 -8.07 9.36
C THR A 251 9.97 -6.94 10.30
N PRO A 252 9.83 -7.19 11.62
CA PRO A 252 9.53 -6.13 12.58
C PRO A 252 10.46 -4.94 12.52
N GLU A 253 11.76 -5.20 12.35
CA GLU A 253 12.77 -4.15 12.18
C GLU A 253 12.49 -3.27 10.95
N PHE A 254 12.20 -3.90 9.81
CA PHE A 254 11.98 -3.17 8.56
C PHE A 254 10.68 -2.38 8.56
N LEU A 255 9.59 -2.96 9.07
CA LEU A 255 8.32 -2.26 9.19
C LEU A 255 8.41 -1.08 10.17
N ASN A 256 9.12 -1.26 11.29
CA ASN A 256 9.38 -0.18 12.23
C ASN A 256 10.29 0.91 11.63
N ARG A 257 11.26 0.54 10.79
CA ARG A 257 12.08 1.50 10.01
C ARG A 257 11.20 2.30 9.06
N ILE A 258 10.25 1.68 8.36
CA ILE A 258 9.27 2.39 7.52
C ILE A 258 8.48 3.38 8.39
N MET A 259 7.98 2.96 9.55
CA MET A 259 7.21 3.82 10.46
C MET A 259 7.93 5.13 10.79
N HIS A 260 9.23 5.02 11.08
CA HIS A 260 10.05 6.13 11.58
C HIS A 260 10.79 6.90 10.47
N THR A 261 10.71 6.45 9.22
CA THR A 261 11.33 7.17 8.11
C THR A 261 10.52 8.44 7.81
N PRO A 262 11.15 9.64 7.77
CA PRO A 262 10.46 10.88 7.44
C PRO A 262 9.70 10.80 6.11
N LYS A 263 8.46 11.29 6.10
CA LYS A 263 7.61 11.28 4.91
C LYS A 263 7.76 12.58 4.13
N TRP A 264 7.55 12.52 2.81
CA TRP A 264 7.54 13.74 2.03
C TRP A 264 6.43 14.67 2.54
N PRO A 265 6.74 15.97 2.71
CA PRO A 265 5.71 16.93 3.02
C PRO A 265 4.74 16.99 1.84
N TRP A 266 3.48 16.64 2.09
CA TRP A 266 2.41 16.97 1.16
C TRP A 266 2.12 18.46 1.35
N GLY A 267 2.54 19.28 0.39
CA GLY A 267 2.31 20.74 0.39
C GLY A 267 3.59 21.57 0.20
N ILE A 268 3.74 22.08 -1.03
CA ILE A 268 4.40 23.32 -1.48
C ILE A 268 5.89 23.53 -1.12
N GLN A 269 6.74 23.21 -2.10
CA GLN A 269 7.83 24.06 -2.59
C GLN A 269 7.84 23.80 -4.11
N ASN A 270 7.48 24.68 -5.04
CA ASN A 270 7.05 26.07 -5.05
C ASN A 270 5.76 26.19 -5.88
#